data_AF-G5S1R5-F1
#
_entry.id   AF-G5S1R5-F1
#
_cell.length_a   1.000
_cell.length_b   1.000
_cell.length_c   1.000
_cell.angle_alpha   90.00
_cell.angle_beta   90.00
_cell.angle_gamma   90.00
#
_symmetry.space_group_name_H-M   'P 1'
#
loop_
_entity.id
_entity.type
_entity.pdbx_description
1 polymer ?
#
loop_
_entity_poly.entity_id
_entity_poly.type
_entity_poly.pdbx_seq_one_letter_code
_entity_poly.pdbx_strand_id
1 'polypeptide(L)'
;MKKQNNLRSLAAQAVEQVVEQGQSLSNVLPPLQQKVADKDKALLQELCFGVLRTLSQLEWLINKLMSRPMTGKQRTVHYLIMVGFYQLLYTRVPPHAALAETVEGAVAIKRPQLKGLINGVLRQFQRQQETLLNEFATSDARFLHPGWLVKRLQNAYPTQWQHIIEANNQRPPMWLRVNRTHHTRDGWLGLLEDAGMKGYPHPDYPDAVRLETPAPVHALPGFAEGWVTVQDASAQGCAVFLAPQNGEHILDLCAAPGGKTTHILEVAPEADVLAVDIDEQRLSRVYDNLKRLGMKATVKQGDGRYPAQWCGEQQFDRILLDAPCSATGVIRRHPDIKWLRRDRYRGTGAITGG
;
A
#
# COMPACT_ATOMS: atom_id res chain seq x y z
N MET A 1 -6.75 -31.05 9.31
CA MET A 1 -6.80 -29.76 8.58
C MET A 1 -5.57 -29.64 7.69
N LYS A 2 -5.74 -29.38 6.39
CA LYS A 2 -4.65 -29.43 5.41
C LYS A 2 -3.51 -28.49 5.80
N LYS A 3 -2.29 -29.03 5.97
CA LYS A 3 -0.99 -28.36 6.19
C LYS A 3 -0.57 -27.35 5.09
N GLN A 4 -1.49 -26.90 4.23
CA GLN A 4 -1.18 -26.20 2.98
C GLN A 4 -1.12 -24.67 3.09
N ASN A 5 -1.65 -24.05 4.15
CA ASN A 5 -1.75 -22.57 4.22
C ASN A 5 -1.02 -22.00 5.45
N ASN A 6 0.29 -22.25 5.57
CA ASN A 6 1.10 -21.56 6.57
C ASN A 6 1.26 -20.08 6.18
N LEU A 7 0.80 -19.17 7.04
CA LEU A 7 0.78 -17.72 6.74
C LEU A 7 2.18 -17.14 6.50
N ARG A 8 3.22 -17.69 7.15
CA ARG A 8 4.60 -17.19 7.04
C ARG A 8 5.19 -17.57 5.69
N SER A 9 4.87 -18.78 5.21
CA SER A 9 5.20 -19.22 3.85
C SER A 9 4.51 -18.36 2.79
N LEU A 10 3.21 -18.06 2.97
CA LEU A 10 2.49 -17.18 2.05
C LEU A 10 3.08 -15.76 2.04
N ALA A 11 3.41 -15.22 3.21
CA ALA A 11 4.07 -13.91 3.31
C ALA A 11 5.44 -13.91 2.63
N ALA A 12 6.26 -14.93 2.85
CA ALA A 12 7.57 -15.07 2.23
C ALA A 12 7.49 -15.12 0.70
N GLN A 13 6.56 -15.91 0.15
CA GLN A 13 6.31 -15.99 -1.30
C GLN A 13 5.78 -14.68 -1.86
N ALA A 14 4.94 -13.95 -1.11
CA ALA A 14 4.43 -12.65 -1.54
C ALA A 14 5.54 -11.60 -1.61
N VAL A 15 6.38 -11.53 -0.57
CA VAL A 15 7.51 -10.60 -0.52
C VAL A 15 8.55 -10.93 -1.60
N GLU A 16 8.84 -12.22 -1.83
CA GLU A 16 9.72 -12.67 -2.91
C GLU A 16 9.21 -12.21 -4.29
N GLN A 17 7.92 -12.37 -4.59
CA GLN A 17 7.33 -11.90 -5.84
C GLN A 17 7.45 -10.38 -6.02
N VAL A 18 7.31 -9.63 -4.93
CA VAL A 18 7.48 -8.17 -4.97
C VAL A 18 8.94 -7.80 -5.27
N VAL A 19 9.87 -8.31 -4.47
CA VAL A 19 11.27 -7.86 -4.50
C VAL A 19 12.04 -8.44 -5.68
N GLU A 20 11.85 -9.72 -6.00
CA GLU A 20 12.62 -10.42 -7.06
C GLU A 20 11.93 -10.37 -8.42
N GLN A 21 10.60 -10.30 -8.46
CA GLN A 21 9.83 -10.37 -9.72
C GLN A 21 9.17 -9.04 -10.11
N GLY A 22 9.31 -8.00 -9.28
CA GLY A 22 8.79 -6.67 -9.57
C GLY A 22 7.26 -6.57 -9.54
N GLN A 23 6.56 -7.50 -8.90
CA GLN A 23 5.10 -7.47 -8.80
C GLN A 23 4.63 -6.51 -7.70
N SER A 24 3.51 -5.81 -7.90
CA SER A 24 2.93 -5.01 -6.81
C SER A 24 2.27 -5.90 -5.78
N LEU A 25 2.43 -5.56 -4.49
CA LEU A 25 1.73 -6.26 -3.41
C LEU A 25 0.20 -6.16 -3.57
N SER A 26 -0.29 -5.08 -4.17
CA SER A 26 -1.72 -4.87 -4.44
C SER A 26 -2.32 -5.90 -5.42
N ASN A 27 -1.49 -6.57 -6.23
CA ASN A 27 -1.89 -7.65 -7.12
C ASN A 27 -1.63 -9.02 -6.48
N VAL A 28 -0.54 -9.16 -5.71
CA VAL A 28 -0.12 -10.44 -5.12
C VAL A 28 -0.97 -10.83 -3.91
N LEU A 29 -1.31 -9.86 -3.05
CA LEU A 29 -1.95 -10.15 -1.75
C LEU A 29 -3.43 -10.60 -1.86
N PRO A 30 -4.30 -10.01 -2.71
CA PRO A 30 -5.73 -10.38 -2.72
C PRO A 30 -5.99 -11.86 -3.02
N PRO A 31 -5.36 -12.50 -4.03
CA PRO A 31 -5.52 -13.94 -4.27
C PRO A 31 -5.02 -14.82 -3.11
N LEU A 32 -4.06 -14.35 -2.32
CA LEU A 32 -3.57 -15.07 -1.14
C LEU A 32 -4.53 -14.93 0.04
N GLN A 33 -5.10 -13.75 0.24
CA GLN A 33 -6.11 -13.51 1.28
C GLN A 33 -7.38 -14.34 1.08
N GLN A 34 -7.76 -14.64 -0.17
CA GLN A 34 -8.89 -15.53 -0.47
C GLN A 34 -8.65 -16.99 -0.04
N LYS A 35 -7.39 -17.40 0.20
CA LYS A 35 -7.03 -18.76 0.61
C LYS A 35 -7.02 -18.96 2.13
N VAL A 36 -7.20 -17.90 2.92
CA VAL A 36 -7.09 -17.95 4.38
C VAL A 36 -8.37 -17.46 5.05
N ALA A 37 -8.58 -17.85 6.30
CA ALA A 37 -9.73 -17.40 7.08
C ALA A 37 -9.65 -15.89 7.36
N ASP A 38 -10.78 -15.23 7.60
CA ASP A 38 -10.83 -13.77 7.82
C ASP A 38 -9.92 -13.29 8.95
N LYS A 39 -9.89 -14.04 10.06
CA LYS A 39 -8.99 -13.79 11.20
C LYS A 39 -7.50 -13.80 10.84
N ASP A 40 -7.13 -14.56 9.80
CA ASP A 40 -5.74 -14.73 9.36
C ASP A 40 -5.35 -13.71 8.28
N LYS A 41 -6.31 -13.09 7.59
CA LYS A 41 -6.06 -12.07 6.55
C LYS A 41 -5.29 -10.88 7.11
N ALA A 42 -5.65 -10.43 8.32
CA ALA A 42 -5.00 -9.30 8.99
C ALA A 42 -3.54 -9.62 9.33
N LEU A 43 -3.25 -10.83 9.84
CA LEU A 43 -1.89 -11.25 10.15
C LEU A 43 -1.05 -11.42 8.88
N LEU A 44 -1.59 -12.07 7.83
CA LEU A 44 -0.90 -12.19 6.56
C LEU A 44 -0.54 -10.80 5.98
N GLN A 45 -1.48 -9.87 6.04
CA GLN A 45 -1.27 -8.49 5.62
C GLN A 45 -0.19 -7.80 6.45
N GLU A 46 -0.24 -7.90 7.78
CA GLU A 46 0.78 -7.34 8.68
C GLU A 46 2.17 -7.87 8.34
N LEU A 47 2.31 -9.19 8.12
CA LEU A 47 3.61 -9.78 7.75
C LEU A 47 4.12 -9.26 6.40
N CYS A 48 3.28 -9.22 5.37
CA CYS A 48 3.70 -8.74 4.04
C CYS A 48 4.10 -7.26 4.07
N PHE A 49 3.22 -6.38 4.58
CA PHE A 49 3.51 -4.94 4.63
C PHE A 49 4.65 -4.63 5.58
N GLY A 50 4.71 -5.33 6.72
CA GLY A 50 5.75 -5.20 7.72
C GLY A 50 7.13 -5.53 7.18
N VAL A 51 7.30 -6.71 6.60
CA VAL A 51 8.57 -7.16 6.01
C VAL A 51 9.02 -6.22 4.90
N LEU A 52 8.13 -5.80 4.00
CA LEU A 52 8.48 -4.82 2.97
C LEU A 52 8.85 -3.46 3.57
N ARG A 53 8.18 -3.02 4.63
CA ARG A 53 8.50 -1.74 5.29
C ARG A 53 9.88 -1.76 5.93
N THR A 54 10.26 -2.87 6.54
CA THR A 54 11.51 -3.00 7.31
C THR A 54 12.59 -3.80 6.58
N LEU A 55 12.44 -4.03 5.26
CA LEU A 55 13.30 -4.93 4.49
C LEU A 55 14.79 -4.62 4.63
N SER A 56 15.17 -3.32 4.65
CA SER A 56 16.56 -2.90 4.91
C SER A 56 17.14 -3.49 6.19
N GLN A 57 16.38 -3.46 7.29
CA GLN A 57 16.82 -4.01 8.56
C GLN A 57 16.91 -5.53 8.51
N LEU A 58 15.90 -6.18 7.92
CA LEU A 58 15.85 -7.64 7.86
C LEU A 58 16.99 -8.20 6.98
N GLU A 59 17.33 -7.51 5.88
CA GLU A 59 18.45 -7.85 5.01
C GLU A 59 19.79 -7.60 5.73
N TRP A 60 19.91 -6.48 6.45
CA TRP A 60 21.08 -6.18 7.27
C TRP A 60 21.32 -7.27 8.34
N LEU A 61 20.26 -7.72 9.02
CA LEU A 61 20.33 -8.80 10.01
C LEU A 61 20.75 -10.14 9.38
N ILE A 62 20.20 -10.49 8.21
CA ILE A 62 20.63 -11.71 7.49
C ILE A 62 22.13 -11.64 7.20
N ASN A 63 22.63 -10.52 6.69
CA ASN A 63 24.05 -10.37 6.34
C ASN A 63 24.99 -10.43 7.56
N LYS A 64 24.51 -10.10 8.76
CA LYS A 64 25.27 -10.24 10.00
C LYS A 64 25.26 -11.68 10.56
N LEU A 65 24.18 -12.41 10.35
CA LEU A 65 23.99 -13.75 10.93
C LEU A 65 24.40 -14.87 10.00
N MET A 66 24.42 -14.64 8.69
CA MET A 66 24.69 -15.64 7.66
C MET A 66 25.89 -15.22 6.83
N SER A 67 26.97 -16.00 6.90
CA SER A 67 28.14 -15.82 6.02
C SER A 67 27.81 -16.06 4.54
N ARG A 68 26.79 -16.88 4.28
CA ARG A 68 26.26 -17.17 2.93
C ARG A 68 24.74 -17.08 2.96
N PRO A 69 24.15 -15.92 2.64
CA PRO A 69 22.70 -15.78 2.53
C PRO A 69 22.07 -16.76 1.52
N MET A 70 20.78 -17.07 1.69
CA MET A 70 20.11 -18.04 0.83
C MET A 70 19.77 -17.42 -0.54
N THR A 71 20.28 -18.03 -1.61
CA THR A 71 20.11 -17.55 -3.00
C THR A 71 19.55 -18.64 -3.92
N GLY A 72 19.25 -18.27 -5.17
CA GLY A 72 18.80 -19.19 -6.22
C GLY A 72 17.60 -20.03 -5.80
N LYS A 73 17.71 -21.37 -5.91
CA LYS A 73 16.63 -22.32 -5.57
C LYS A 73 16.17 -22.26 -4.10
N GLN A 74 16.89 -21.56 -3.23
CA GLN A 74 16.58 -21.41 -1.81
C GLN A 74 16.13 -19.98 -1.46
N ARG A 75 15.89 -19.11 -2.45
CA ARG A 75 15.59 -17.69 -2.21
C ARG A 75 14.33 -17.47 -1.36
N THR A 76 13.28 -18.28 -1.52
CA THR A 76 12.10 -18.24 -0.63
C THR A 76 12.45 -18.46 0.85
N VAL A 77 13.49 -19.23 1.17
CA VAL A 77 13.94 -19.46 2.56
C VAL A 77 14.54 -18.18 3.16
N HIS A 78 15.22 -17.37 2.34
CA HIS A 78 15.69 -16.04 2.73
C HIS A 78 14.54 -15.19 3.27
N TYR A 79 13.47 -15.07 2.48
CA TYR A 79 12.27 -14.32 2.86
C TYR A 79 11.51 -14.95 4.03
N LEU A 80 11.52 -16.28 4.16
CA LEU A 80 10.91 -16.94 5.31
C LEU A 80 11.65 -16.62 6.62
N ILE A 81 12.99 -16.56 6.60
CA ILE A 81 13.78 -16.12 7.76
C ILE A 81 13.48 -14.65 8.08
N MET A 82 13.39 -13.78 7.07
CA MET A 82 13.00 -12.37 7.27
C MET A 82 11.62 -12.23 7.91
N VAL A 83 10.64 -13.03 7.48
CA VAL A 83 9.31 -13.09 8.12
C VAL A 83 9.42 -13.52 9.59
N GLY A 84 10.33 -14.44 9.91
CA GLY A 84 10.65 -14.81 11.30
C GLY A 84 11.23 -13.67 12.11
N PHE A 85 12.26 -12.98 11.59
CA PHE A 85 12.85 -11.80 12.22
C PHE A 85 11.83 -10.70 12.45
N TYR A 86 10.99 -10.42 11.45
CA TYR A 86 9.95 -9.41 11.56
C TYR A 86 8.98 -9.70 12.72
N GLN A 87 8.56 -10.96 12.87
CA GLN A 87 7.68 -11.34 13.98
C GLN A 87 8.34 -11.11 15.34
N LEU A 88 9.62 -11.50 15.48
CA LEU A 88 10.37 -11.33 16.72
C LEU A 88 10.61 -9.86 17.10
N LEU A 89 10.66 -8.98 16.10
CA LEU A 89 10.97 -7.56 16.29
C LEU A 89 9.73 -6.68 16.45
N TYR A 90 8.68 -6.94 15.67
CA TYR A 90 7.60 -5.97 15.43
C TYR A 90 6.22 -6.49 15.80
N THR A 91 6.10 -7.73 16.27
CA THR A 91 4.80 -8.31 16.65
C THR A 91 4.79 -8.72 18.11
N ARG A 92 3.58 -8.86 18.66
CA ARG A 92 3.36 -9.41 20.01
C ARG A 92 3.16 -10.94 20.00
N VAL A 93 3.44 -11.61 18.87
CA VAL A 93 3.36 -13.07 18.80
C VAL A 93 4.42 -13.65 19.74
N PRO A 94 4.08 -14.58 20.65
CA PRO A 94 5.05 -15.17 21.54
C PRO A 94 6.26 -15.74 20.76
N PRO A 95 7.51 -15.50 21.17
CA PRO A 95 8.68 -15.87 20.37
C PRO A 95 8.72 -17.35 20.00
N HIS A 96 8.35 -18.25 20.92
CA HIS A 96 8.30 -19.69 20.66
C HIS A 96 7.30 -20.05 19.55
N ALA A 97 6.14 -19.37 19.48
CA ALA A 97 5.14 -19.57 18.45
C ALA A 97 5.60 -18.99 17.11
N ALA A 98 6.21 -17.79 17.12
CA ALA A 98 6.80 -17.19 15.93
C ALA A 98 7.89 -18.08 15.31
N LEU A 99 8.78 -18.66 16.13
CA LEU A 99 9.78 -19.62 15.69
C LEU A 99 9.13 -20.88 15.12
N ALA A 100 8.22 -21.51 15.86
CA ALA A 100 7.59 -22.77 15.45
C ALA A 100 6.86 -22.64 14.10
N GLU A 101 6.01 -21.61 13.95
CA GLU A 101 5.26 -21.37 12.73
C GLU A 101 6.16 -21.01 11.54
N THR A 102 7.23 -20.24 11.77
CA THR A 102 8.18 -19.88 10.71
C THR A 102 8.99 -21.09 10.26
N VAL A 103 9.44 -21.93 11.20
CA VAL A 103 10.18 -23.17 10.91
C VAL A 103 9.28 -24.17 10.18
N GLU A 104 8.03 -24.35 10.62
CA GLU A 104 7.09 -25.24 9.93
C GLU A 104 6.73 -24.73 8.52
N GLY A 105 6.81 -23.41 8.30
CA GLY A 105 6.67 -22.81 6.98
C GLY A 105 7.65 -23.34 5.92
N ALA A 106 8.77 -23.94 6.33
CA ALA A 106 9.72 -24.60 5.42
C ALA A 106 9.08 -25.76 4.63
N VAL A 107 8.11 -26.46 5.23
CA VAL A 107 7.40 -27.57 4.58
C VAL A 107 6.55 -27.04 3.43
N ALA A 108 5.80 -25.96 3.67
CA ALA A 108 4.89 -25.38 2.68
C ALA A 108 5.63 -24.75 1.48
N ILE A 109 6.85 -24.24 1.68
CA ILE A 109 7.73 -23.77 0.59
C ILE A 109 8.55 -24.91 -0.05
N LYS A 110 8.24 -26.18 0.23
CA LYS A 110 8.89 -27.38 -0.32
C LYS A 110 10.39 -27.45 0.00
N ARG A 111 10.79 -27.02 1.20
CA ARG A 111 12.17 -27.07 1.73
C ARG A 111 12.25 -27.60 3.19
N PRO A 112 11.57 -28.71 3.52
CA PRO A 112 11.53 -29.23 4.91
C PRO A 112 12.91 -29.54 5.50
N GLN A 113 13.90 -29.89 4.68
CA GLN A 113 15.26 -30.16 5.11
C GLN A 113 15.99 -28.93 5.71
N LEU A 114 15.49 -27.71 5.46
CA LEU A 114 16.08 -26.48 5.98
C LEU A 114 15.47 -26.01 7.31
N LYS A 115 14.55 -26.79 7.91
CA LYS A 115 13.96 -26.48 9.22
C LYS A 115 15.02 -26.22 10.30
N GLY A 116 16.06 -27.05 10.35
CA GLY A 116 17.16 -26.90 11.30
C GLY A 116 17.94 -25.60 11.12
N LEU A 117 18.21 -25.21 9.86
CA LEU A 117 18.89 -23.96 9.52
C LEU A 117 18.04 -22.75 9.92
N ILE A 118 16.76 -22.73 9.56
CA ILE A 118 15.84 -21.63 9.90
C ILE A 118 15.77 -21.45 11.42
N ASN A 119 15.57 -22.54 12.17
CA ASN A 119 15.56 -22.51 13.63
C ASN A 119 16.90 -22.02 14.20
N GLY A 120 18.02 -22.48 13.64
CA GLY A 120 19.37 -22.08 14.04
C GLY A 120 19.60 -20.58 13.89
N VAL A 121 19.28 -20.02 12.73
CA VAL A 121 19.43 -18.59 12.42
C VAL A 121 18.52 -17.74 13.31
N LEU A 122 17.24 -18.10 13.46
CA LEU A 122 16.31 -17.36 14.32
C LEU A 122 16.74 -17.39 15.79
N ARG A 123 17.24 -18.53 16.30
CA ARG A 123 17.77 -18.62 17.68
C ARG A 123 19.09 -17.88 17.86
N GLN A 124 19.94 -17.87 16.84
CA GLN A 124 21.17 -17.07 16.87
C GLN A 124 20.85 -15.59 16.93
N PHE A 125 19.88 -15.13 16.14
CA PHE A 125 19.37 -13.77 16.24
C PHE A 125 18.90 -13.45 17.66
N GLN A 126 18.05 -14.28 18.27
CA GLN A 126 17.58 -14.03 19.65
C GLN A 126 18.73 -13.90 20.67
N ARG A 127 19.82 -14.68 20.52
CA ARG A 127 21.01 -14.59 21.39
C ARG A 127 21.82 -13.31 21.18
N GLN A 128 21.81 -12.75 19.97
CA GLN A 128 22.62 -11.59 19.56
C GLN A 128 21.78 -10.33 19.34
N GLN A 129 20.48 -10.38 19.66
CA GLN A 129 19.50 -9.39 19.22
C GLN A 129 19.85 -7.98 19.69
N GLU A 130 20.19 -7.81 20.98
CA GLU A 130 20.54 -6.51 21.54
C GLU A 130 21.76 -5.89 20.85
N THR A 131 22.85 -6.65 20.71
CA THR A 131 24.07 -6.20 20.04
C THR A 131 23.82 -5.80 18.58
N LEU A 132 23.09 -6.64 17.84
CA LEU A 132 22.76 -6.39 16.44
C LEU A 132 21.86 -5.17 16.26
N LEU A 133 20.89 -4.96 17.16
CA LEU A 133 20.00 -3.80 17.09
C LEU A 133 20.72 -2.49 17.44
N ASN A 134 21.64 -2.52 18.41
CA ASN A 134 22.47 -1.36 18.74
C ASN A 134 23.40 -0.98 17.57
N GLU A 135 24.00 -1.97 16.89
CA GLU A 135 24.81 -1.71 15.70
C GLU A 135 23.95 -1.24 14.50
N PHE A 136 22.77 -1.81 14.31
CA PHE A 136 21.85 -1.35 13.25
C PHE A 136 21.43 0.11 13.44
N ALA A 137 21.17 0.53 14.68
CA ALA A 137 20.71 1.87 15.02
C ALA A 137 21.71 2.98 14.68
N THR A 138 23.00 2.66 14.52
CA THR A 138 24.03 3.63 14.08
C THR A 138 24.29 3.60 12.58
N SER A 139 23.76 2.59 11.87
CA SER A 139 23.93 2.44 10.41
C SER A 139 22.93 3.30 9.62
N ASP A 140 23.26 3.64 8.37
CA ASP A 140 22.31 4.32 7.47
C ASP A 140 21.12 3.43 7.06
N ALA A 141 21.22 2.12 7.24
CA ALA A 141 20.11 1.21 6.98
C ALA A 141 18.92 1.44 7.93
N ARG A 142 19.14 2.14 9.06
CA ARG A 142 18.07 2.55 10.02
C ARG A 142 16.98 3.41 9.41
N PHE A 143 17.28 4.09 8.30
CA PHE A 143 16.29 4.88 7.58
C PHE A 143 15.24 4.01 6.87
N LEU A 144 15.49 2.71 6.71
CA LEU A 144 14.61 1.76 6.02
C LEU A 144 14.30 2.14 4.56
N HIS A 145 15.12 2.96 3.94
CA HIS A 145 14.98 3.38 2.54
C HIS A 145 16.24 2.95 1.77
N PRO A 146 16.11 2.62 0.47
CA PRO A 146 17.29 2.35 -0.36
C PRO A 146 18.15 3.61 -0.49
N GLY A 147 19.47 3.44 -0.55
CA GLY A 147 20.43 4.56 -0.52
C GLY A 147 20.21 5.62 -1.60
N TRP A 148 19.74 5.23 -2.80
CA TRP A 148 19.42 6.18 -3.86
C TRP A 148 18.26 7.12 -3.49
N LEU A 149 17.24 6.62 -2.80
CA LEU A 149 16.07 7.39 -2.40
C LEU A 149 16.41 8.30 -1.22
N VAL A 150 17.22 7.82 -0.27
CA VAL A 150 17.75 8.66 0.82
C VAL A 150 18.50 9.86 0.25
N LYS A 151 19.42 9.64 -0.70
CA LYS A 151 20.17 10.72 -1.36
C LYS A 151 19.26 11.72 -2.09
N ARG A 152 18.21 11.24 -2.79
CA ARG A 152 17.24 12.14 -3.44
C ARG A 152 16.48 12.98 -2.43
N LEU A 153 16.04 12.40 -1.32
CA LEU A 153 15.35 13.13 -0.26
C LEU A 153 16.28 14.14 0.41
N GLN A 154 17.53 13.78 0.69
CA GLN A 154 18.54 14.70 1.23
C GLN A 154 18.79 15.90 0.31
N ASN A 155 18.88 15.66 -1.00
CA ASN A 155 19.11 16.73 -1.97
C ASN A 155 17.88 17.64 -2.15
N ALA A 156 16.69 17.07 -2.21
CA ALA A 156 15.45 17.84 -2.42
C ALA A 156 14.94 18.53 -1.15
N TYR A 157 15.20 17.94 0.02
CA TYR A 157 14.71 18.40 1.32
C TYR A 157 15.84 18.41 2.38
N PRO A 158 16.88 19.25 2.25
CA PRO A 158 18.08 19.19 3.10
C PRO A 158 17.82 19.24 4.61
N THR A 159 16.75 19.93 5.02
CA THR A 159 16.37 20.12 6.43
C THR A 159 15.21 19.24 6.88
N GLN A 160 14.51 18.54 5.98
CA GLN A 160 13.26 17.83 6.29
C GLN A 160 13.30 16.34 5.94
N TRP A 161 14.33 15.86 5.25
CA TRP A 161 14.39 14.49 4.75
C TRP A 161 14.25 13.43 5.85
N GLN A 162 14.77 13.67 7.06
CA GLN A 162 14.61 12.75 8.19
C GLN A 162 13.14 12.61 8.59
N HIS A 163 12.42 13.72 8.67
CA HIS A 163 10.99 13.73 9.01
C HIS A 163 10.16 13.05 7.92
N ILE A 164 10.49 13.26 6.65
CA ILE A 164 9.85 12.55 5.52
C ILE A 164 10.07 11.04 5.63
N ILE A 165 11.31 10.62 5.92
CA ILE A 165 11.64 9.19 6.10
C ILE A 165 10.87 8.60 7.28
N GLU A 166 10.81 9.31 8.40
CA GLU A 166 10.06 8.89 9.58
C GLU A 166 8.57 8.74 9.26
N ALA A 167 7.95 9.76 8.64
CA ALA A 167 6.55 9.72 8.20
C ALA A 167 6.27 8.58 7.20
N ASN A 168 7.21 8.30 6.28
CA ASN A 168 7.12 7.19 5.34
C ASN A 168 7.15 5.81 6.05
N ASN A 169 7.79 5.72 7.22
CA ASN A 169 7.90 4.48 7.98
C ASN A 169 6.79 4.30 9.02
N GLN A 170 5.94 5.31 9.25
CA GLN A 170 4.78 5.18 10.12
C GLN A 170 3.70 4.26 9.52
N ARG A 171 2.86 3.70 10.38
CA ARG A 171 1.61 3.06 9.93
C ARG A 171 0.70 4.14 9.33
N PRO A 172 0.11 3.92 8.14
CA PRO A 172 -0.65 4.96 7.46
C PRO A 172 -1.96 5.24 8.20
N PRO A 173 -2.33 6.52 8.43
CA PRO A 173 -3.66 6.84 8.95
C PRO A 173 -4.75 6.39 7.97
N MET A 174 -5.91 6.00 8.47
CA MET A 174 -7.08 5.76 7.63
C MET A 174 -7.85 7.06 7.47
N TRP A 175 -7.76 7.63 6.26
CA TRP A 175 -8.50 8.82 5.88
C TRP A 175 -9.74 8.43 5.10
N LEU A 176 -10.82 9.10 5.43
CA LEU A 176 -12.14 8.97 4.84
C LEU A 176 -12.54 10.31 4.23
N ARG A 177 -13.31 10.24 3.16
CA ARG A 177 -14.03 11.38 2.58
C ARG A 177 -15.51 11.15 2.83
N VAL A 178 -16.15 12.06 3.56
CA VAL A 178 -17.60 12.05 3.77
C VAL A 178 -18.27 12.58 2.52
N ASN A 179 -19.26 11.84 2.01
CA ASN A 179 -20.02 12.29 0.86
C ASN A 179 -21.03 13.36 1.29
N ARG A 180 -20.72 14.61 0.90
CA ARG A 180 -21.48 15.80 1.27
C ARG A 180 -22.92 15.84 0.74
N THR A 181 -23.28 14.99 -0.21
CA THR A 181 -24.67 14.91 -0.70
C THR A 181 -25.59 14.20 0.29
N HIS A 182 -25.03 13.44 1.24
CA HIS A 182 -25.79 12.73 2.26
C HIS A 182 -25.63 13.34 3.66
N HIS A 183 -24.41 13.71 4.04
CA HIS A 183 -24.10 14.20 5.38
C HIS A 183 -23.07 15.32 5.34
N THR A 184 -23.17 16.27 6.28
CA THR A 184 -22.00 17.11 6.61
C THR A 184 -20.93 16.24 7.29
N ARG A 185 -19.66 16.67 7.23
CA ARG A 185 -18.56 15.96 7.93
C ARG A 185 -18.88 15.75 9.40
N ASP A 186 -19.35 16.80 10.09
CA ASP A 186 -19.61 16.75 11.53
C ASP A 186 -20.84 15.90 11.85
N GLY A 187 -21.87 15.91 10.99
CA GLY A 187 -23.01 15.00 11.11
C GLY A 187 -22.59 13.53 10.98
N TRP A 188 -21.72 13.21 10.01
CA TRP A 188 -21.21 11.85 9.86
C TRP A 188 -20.25 11.43 10.99
N LEU A 189 -19.48 12.38 11.57
CA LEU A 189 -18.68 12.13 12.77
C LEU A 189 -19.55 11.73 13.97
N GLY A 190 -20.75 12.31 14.12
CA GLY A 190 -21.72 11.88 15.14
C GLY A 190 -22.13 10.41 14.95
N LEU A 191 -22.44 9.99 13.72
CA LEU A 191 -22.76 8.59 13.41
C LEU A 191 -21.58 7.64 13.70
N LEU A 192 -20.35 8.12 13.48
CA LEU A 192 -19.15 7.36 13.77
C LEU A 192 -18.96 7.15 15.28
N GLU A 193 -19.22 8.20 16.08
CA GLU A 193 -19.17 8.14 17.54
C GLU A 193 -20.25 7.23 18.11
N ASP A 194 -21.48 7.31 17.60
CA ASP A 194 -22.60 6.41 17.95
C ASP A 194 -22.27 4.94 17.64
N ALA A 195 -21.48 4.68 16.60
CA ALA A 195 -20.96 3.36 16.26
C ALA A 195 -19.75 2.92 17.11
N GLY A 196 -19.37 3.69 18.13
CA GLY A 196 -18.27 3.41 19.05
C GLY A 196 -16.88 3.61 18.44
N MET A 197 -16.77 4.38 17.35
CA MET A 197 -15.51 4.69 16.69
C MET A 197 -15.15 6.16 16.83
N LYS A 198 -13.85 6.46 16.81
CA LYS A 198 -13.34 7.83 16.95
C LYS A 198 -12.71 8.33 15.66
N GLY A 199 -13.10 9.52 15.25
CA GLY A 199 -12.57 10.22 14.08
C GLY A 199 -12.19 11.66 14.40
N TYR A 200 -11.30 12.23 13.59
CA TYR A 200 -10.80 13.59 13.74
C TYR A 200 -10.93 14.36 12.42
N PRO A 201 -11.44 15.60 12.42
CA PRO A 201 -11.45 16.44 11.24
C PRO A 201 -10.04 16.95 10.90
N HIS A 202 -9.90 17.53 9.71
CA HIS A 202 -8.71 18.31 9.33
C HIS A 202 -9.14 19.70 8.83
N PRO A 203 -8.49 20.79 9.26
CA PRO A 203 -8.90 22.15 8.89
C PRO A 203 -8.84 22.40 7.37
N ASP A 204 -7.80 21.90 6.70
CA ASP A 204 -7.61 22.13 5.26
C ASP A 204 -8.43 21.22 4.34
N TYR A 205 -9.10 20.20 4.89
CA TYR A 205 -9.83 19.20 4.09
C TYR A 205 -11.26 19.06 4.64
N PRO A 206 -12.24 19.77 4.06
CA PRO A 206 -13.56 19.97 4.66
C PRO A 206 -14.37 18.68 4.81
N ASP A 207 -14.22 17.73 3.89
CA ASP A 207 -14.93 16.44 3.91
C ASP A 207 -14.12 15.32 4.59
N ALA A 208 -12.91 15.62 5.05
CA ALA A 208 -11.99 14.60 5.54
C ALA A 208 -12.25 14.22 6.99
N VAL A 209 -12.24 12.92 7.25
CA VAL A 209 -12.19 12.34 8.59
C VAL A 209 -11.00 11.39 8.69
N ARG A 210 -10.12 11.60 9.67
CA ARG A 210 -9.08 10.64 10.04
C ARG A 210 -9.57 9.76 11.17
N LEU A 211 -9.68 8.46 10.93
CA LEU A 211 -9.96 7.52 12.02
C LEU A 211 -8.78 7.45 12.99
N GLU A 212 -9.09 7.31 14.29
CA GLU A 212 -8.09 7.02 15.31
C GLU A 212 -7.43 5.66 15.07
N THR A 213 -8.27 4.64 14.82
CA THR A 213 -7.85 3.28 14.48
C THR A 213 -8.46 2.90 13.14
N PRO A 214 -7.66 2.38 12.18
CA PRO A 214 -8.21 1.87 10.93
C PRO A 214 -9.26 0.79 11.15
N ALA A 215 -10.37 0.86 10.41
CA ALA A 215 -11.47 -0.07 10.48
C ALA A 215 -11.73 -0.72 9.11
N PRO A 216 -12.27 -1.95 9.04
CA PRO A 216 -12.72 -2.50 7.78
C PRO A 216 -13.89 -1.68 7.23
N VAL A 217 -14.00 -1.57 5.90
CA VAL A 217 -14.99 -0.68 5.26
C VAL A 217 -16.44 -1.02 5.60
N HIS A 218 -16.77 -2.30 5.86
CA HIS A 218 -18.11 -2.72 6.24
C HIS A 218 -18.52 -2.29 7.66
N ALA A 219 -17.56 -1.85 8.49
CA ALA A 219 -17.85 -1.29 9.80
C ALA A 219 -18.13 0.22 9.76
N LEU A 220 -17.83 0.89 8.64
CA LEU A 220 -18.02 2.33 8.51
C LEU A 220 -19.51 2.66 8.25
N PRO A 221 -20.11 3.60 9.00
CA PRO A 221 -21.51 3.99 8.79
C PRO A 221 -21.75 4.44 7.35
N GLY A 222 -22.69 3.77 6.66
CA GLY A 222 -23.11 4.17 5.33
C GLY A 222 -22.14 3.85 4.19
N PHE A 223 -21.12 3.00 4.38
CA PHE A 223 -20.15 2.74 3.32
C PHE A 223 -20.78 2.10 2.08
N ALA A 224 -21.66 1.11 2.26
CA ALA A 224 -22.33 0.43 1.15
C ALA A 224 -23.35 1.34 0.46
N GLU A 225 -23.88 2.31 1.20
CA GLU A 225 -24.86 3.32 0.81
C GLU A 225 -24.20 4.56 0.17
N GLY A 226 -22.86 4.59 0.07
CA GLY A 226 -22.13 5.68 -0.58
C GLY A 226 -21.92 6.93 0.27
N TRP A 227 -22.15 6.87 1.59
CA TRP A 227 -22.01 8.03 2.49
C TRP A 227 -20.56 8.39 2.79
N VAL A 228 -19.64 7.45 2.58
CA VAL A 228 -18.22 7.63 2.88
C VAL A 228 -17.34 6.81 1.93
N THR A 229 -16.15 7.33 1.63
CA THR A 229 -15.15 6.67 0.77
C THR A 229 -13.78 6.69 1.44
N VAL A 230 -13.00 5.62 1.30
CA VAL A 230 -11.60 5.61 1.76
C VAL A 230 -10.73 6.37 0.76
N GLN A 231 -10.25 7.55 1.14
CA GLN A 231 -9.39 8.38 0.30
C GLN A 231 -8.45 9.22 1.18
N ASP A 232 -7.15 9.22 0.85
CA ASP A 232 -6.15 10.04 1.55
C ASP A 232 -6.48 11.53 1.44
N ALA A 233 -6.31 12.29 2.52
CA ALA A 233 -6.67 13.71 2.59
C ALA A 233 -6.04 14.54 1.48
N SER A 234 -4.76 14.31 1.14
CA SER A 234 -4.10 15.07 0.07
C SER A 234 -4.76 14.84 -1.31
N ALA A 235 -5.33 13.67 -1.56
CA ALA A 235 -6.09 13.41 -2.78
C ALA A 235 -7.48 14.06 -2.77
N GLN A 236 -8.05 14.32 -1.58
CA GLN A 236 -9.30 15.08 -1.45
C GLN A 236 -9.08 16.55 -1.83
N GLY A 237 -7.92 17.12 -1.47
CA GLY A 237 -7.55 18.51 -1.81
C GLY A 237 -7.59 18.84 -3.30
N CYS A 238 -7.44 17.85 -4.20
CA CYS A 238 -7.53 18.06 -5.65
C CYS A 238 -8.86 18.70 -6.08
N ALA A 239 -9.98 18.35 -5.44
CA ALA A 239 -11.28 18.93 -5.80
C ALA A 239 -11.37 20.43 -5.45
N VAL A 240 -10.64 20.88 -4.42
CA VAL A 240 -10.57 22.31 -4.06
C VAL A 240 -9.87 23.11 -5.15
N PHE A 241 -8.77 22.59 -5.69
CA PHE A 241 -8.04 23.26 -6.78
C PHE A 241 -8.73 23.14 -8.13
N LEU A 242 -9.39 22.01 -8.38
CA LEU A 242 -10.16 21.81 -9.61
C LEU A 242 -11.40 22.71 -9.62
N ALA A 243 -12.05 22.89 -8.46
CA ALA A 243 -13.26 23.69 -8.28
C ALA A 243 -14.36 23.41 -9.34
N PRO A 244 -14.80 22.13 -9.47
CA PRO A 244 -15.76 21.72 -10.49
C PRO A 244 -17.14 22.38 -10.27
N GLN A 245 -17.85 22.65 -11.36
CA GLN A 245 -19.20 23.24 -11.35
C GLN A 245 -20.20 22.36 -12.10
N ASN A 246 -21.47 22.47 -11.73
CA ASN A 246 -22.56 21.81 -12.43
C ASN A 246 -22.63 22.27 -13.89
N GLY A 247 -22.92 21.35 -14.82
CA GLY A 247 -23.00 21.62 -16.25
C GLY A 247 -21.67 21.68 -16.99
N GLU A 248 -20.52 21.66 -16.31
CA GLU A 248 -19.21 21.59 -16.95
C GLU A 248 -18.93 20.17 -17.52
N HIS A 249 -18.22 20.11 -18.64
CA HIS A 249 -17.60 18.90 -19.16
C HIS A 249 -16.21 18.74 -18.55
N ILE A 250 -16.03 17.73 -17.70
CA ILE A 250 -14.81 17.56 -16.91
C ILE A 250 -14.13 16.24 -17.27
N LEU A 251 -12.83 16.30 -17.60
CA LEU A 251 -12.01 15.12 -17.80
C LEU A 251 -11.25 14.77 -16.51
N ASP A 252 -11.44 13.55 -16.01
CA ASP A 252 -10.55 12.92 -15.02
C ASP A 252 -9.64 11.91 -15.74
N LEU A 253 -8.38 12.30 -15.96
CA LEU A 253 -7.40 11.51 -16.71
C LEU A 253 -6.48 10.75 -15.75
N CYS A 254 -6.30 9.45 -16.02
CA CYS A 254 -5.72 8.46 -15.11
C CYS A 254 -6.62 8.20 -13.87
N ALA A 255 -7.92 8.12 -14.12
CA ALA A 255 -8.97 8.17 -13.11
C ALA A 255 -8.96 7.00 -12.11
N ALA A 256 -8.47 5.81 -12.47
CA ALA A 256 -8.70 4.63 -11.65
C ALA A 256 -7.94 4.71 -10.31
N PRO A 257 -8.55 4.37 -9.16
CA PRO A 257 -9.79 3.61 -9.00
C PRO A 257 -11.09 4.43 -8.90
N GLY A 258 -11.10 5.70 -9.30
CA GLY A 258 -12.31 6.55 -9.37
C GLY A 258 -12.58 7.41 -8.14
N GLY A 259 -11.61 7.47 -7.22
CA GLY A 259 -11.75 8.28 -6.01
C GLY A 259 -11.90 9.77 -6.31
N LYS A 260 -11.13 10.31 -7.25
CA LYS A 260 -11.26 11.73 -7.62
C LYS A 260 -12.47 11.98 -8.53
N THR A 261 -12.75 11.07 -9.46
CA THR A 261 -13.98 11.07 -10.28
C THR A 261 -15.24 11.25 -9.43
N THR A 262 -15.39 10.43 -8.38
CA THR A 262 -16.55 10.53 -7.49
C THR A 262 -16.51 11.80 -6.65
N HIS A 263 -15.33 12.29 -6.25
CA HIS A 263 -15.24 13.56 -5.52
C HIS A 263 -15.73 14.74 -6.37
N ILE A 264 -15.41 14.74 -7.67
CA ILE A 264 -15.90 15.76 -8.60
C ILE A 264 -17.43 15.79 -8.57
N LEU A 265 -18.07 14.62 -8.64
CA LEU A 265 -19.53 14.49 -8.62
C LEU A 265 -20.16 14.73 -7.24
N GLU A 266 -19.42 14.61 -6.15
CA GLU A 266 -19.89 15.06 -4.82
C GLU A 266 -19.90 16.59 -4.72
N VAL A 267 -18.97 17.27 -5.39
CA VAL A 267 -18.87 18.74 -5.41
C VAL A 267 -19.82 19.35 -6.44
N ALA A 268 -19.94 18.73 -7.62
CA ALA A 268 -20.77 19.16 -8.73
C ALA A 268 -21.58 17.95 -9.27
N PRO A 269 -22.73 17.62 -8.66
CA PRO A 269 -23.53 16.45 -9.04
C PRO A 269 -24.05 16.43 -10.47
N GLU A 270 -24.14 17.58 -11.12
CA GLU A 270 -24.62 17.72 -12.51
C GLU A 270 -23.49 17.99 -13.51
N ALA A 271 -22.22 17.77 -13.12
CA ALA A 271 -21.10 17.81 -14.07
C ALA A 271 -21.12 16.58 -15.00
N ASP A 272 -20.79 16.79 -16.27
CA ASP A 272 -20.58 15.70 -17.23
C ASP A 272 -19.11 15.24 -17.17
N VAL A 273 -18.87 14.19 -16.38
CA VAL A 273 -17.52 13.69 -16.14
C VAL A 273 -17.16 12.57 -17.12
N LEU A 274 -16.05 12.73 -17.82
CA LEU A 274 -15.35 11.68 -18.55
C LEU A 274 -14.16 11.17 -17.74
N ALA A 275 -14.21 9.91 -17.29
CA ALA A 275 -13.12 9.25 -16.60
C ALA A 275 -12.37 8.31 -17.54
N VAL A 276 -11.05 8.50 -17.66
CA VAL A 276 -10.19 7.71 -18.57
C VAL A 276 -9.00 7.11 -17.83
N ASP A 277 -8.75 5.82 -18.02
CA ASP A 277 -7.53 5.14 -17.58
C ASP A 277 -7.08 4.14 -18.66
N ILE A 278 -5.79 3.84 -18.70
CA ILE A 278 -5.21 2.91 -19.69
C ILE A 278 -5.51 1.45 -19.33
N ASP A 279 -5.71 1.16 -18.04
CA ASP A 279 -5.85 -0.18 -17.48
C ASP A 279 -7.33 -0.55 -17.28
N GLU A 280 -7.82 -1.45 -18.13
CA GLU A 280 -9.20 -1.95 -18.11
C GLU A 280 -9.55 -2.65 -16.79
N GLN A 281 -8.61 -3.39 -16.19
CA GLN A 281 -8.87 -4.06 -14.91
C GLN A 281 -9.05 -3.03 -13.79
N ARG A 282 -8.27 -1.93 -13.81
CA ARG A 282 -8.43 -0.85 -12.84
C ARG A 282 -9.70 -0.04 -13.07
N LEU A 283 -10.19 0.08 -14.31
CA LEU A 283 -11.46 0.74 -14.62
C LEU A 283 -12.67 0.04 -13.99
N SER A 284 -12.63 -1.28 -13.77
CA SER A 284 -13.69 -1.98 -13.02
C SER A 284 -13.99 -1.32 -11.66
N ARG A 285 -12.96 -0.82 -10.97
CA ARG A 285 -13.08 -0.14 -9.67
C ARG A 285 -13.74 1.24 -9.78
N VAL A 286 -13.60 1.91 -10.94
CA VAL A 286 -14.29 3.17 -11.22
C VAL A 286 -15.80 2.90 -11.30
N TYR A 287 -16.20 1.88 -12.05
CA TYR A 287 -17.60 1.45 -12.13
C TYR A 287 -18.16 1.05 -10.76
N ASP A 288 -17.41 0.28 -9.96
CA ASP A 288 -17.84 -0.11 -8.61
C ASP A 288 -18.10 1.11 -7.71
N ASN A 289 -17.23 2.12 -7.76
CA ASN A 289 -17.40 3.34 -6.98
C ASN A 289 -18.57 4.20 -7.49
N LEU A 290 -18.71 4.39 -8.80
CA LEU A 290 -19.83 5.12 -9.39
C LEU A 290 -21.16 4.47 -9.01
N LYS A 291 -21.25 3.13 -9.15
CA LYS A 291 -22.45 2.37 -8.78
C LYS A 291 -22.77 2.51 -7.29
N ARG A 292 -21.77 2.33 -6.42
CA ARG A 292 -21.96 2.42 -4.96
C ARG A 292 -22.45 3.79 -4.52
N LEU A 293 -21.98 4.86 -5.15
CA LEU A 293 -22.37 6.24 -4.83
C LEU A 293 -23.61 6.71 -5.60
N GLY A 294 -24.22 5.87 -6.43
CA GLY A 294 -25.38 6.26 -7.25
C GLY A 294 -25.07 7.32 -8.30
N MET A 295 -23.82 7.43 -8.73
CA MET A 295 -23.31 8.44 -9.65
C MET A 295 -23.20 7.91 -11.09
N LYS A 296 -23.26 8.82 -12.06
CA LYS A 296 -23.06 8.51 -13.48
C LYS A 296 -21.92 9.34 -14.03
N ALA A 297 -21.04 8.70 -14.78
CA ALA A 297 -19.97 9.32 -15.54
C ALA A 297 -19.72 8.47 -16.79
N THR A 298 -19.22 9.09 -17.85
CA THR A 298 -18.71 8.32 -19.00
C THR A 298 -17.35 7.74 -18.61
N VAL A 299 -17.16 6.44 -18.78
CA VAL A 299 -15.89 5.77 -18.46
C VAL A 299 -15.32 5.17 -19.74
N LYS A 300 -14.08 5.52 -20.08
CA LYS A 300 -13.39 5.01 -21.28
C LYS A 300 -12.02 4.44 -20.96
N GLN A 301 -11.63 3.41 -21.70
CA GLN A 301 -10.24 3.00 -21.77
C GLN A 301 -9.51 3.91 -22.76
N GLY A 302 -8.34 4.41 -22.36
CA GLY A 302 -7.61 5.35 -23.20
C GLY A 302 -6.22 5.66 -22.68
N ASP A 303 -5.29 5.90 -23.60
CA ASP A 303 -3.95 6.38 -23.28
C ASP A 303 -3.94 7.92 -23.31
N GLY A 304 -3.53 8.54 -22.20
CA GLY A 304 -3.43 10.00 -22.09
C GLY A 304 -2.46 10.64 -23.06
N ARG A 305 -1.57 9.85 -23.70
CA ARG A 305 -0.65 10.33 -24.74
C ARG A 305 -1.31 10.46 -26.12
N TYR A 306 -2.46 9.82 -26.33
CA TYR A 306 -3.15 9.75 -27.63
C TYR A 306 -4.64 10.12 -27.50
N PRO A 307 -4.99 11.32 -27.02
CA PRO A 307 -6.37 11.71 -26.68
C PRO A 307 -7.36 11.59 -27.84
N ALA A 308 -6.91 11.87 -29.06
CA ALA A 308 -7.72 11.78 -30.28
C ALA A 308 -8.37 10.38 -30.47
N GLN A 309 -7.78 9.32 -29.92
CA GLN A 309 -8.32 7.95 -30.04
C GLN A 309 -9.59 7.72 -29.23
N TRP A 310 -9.81 8.46 -28.14
CA TRP A 310 -10.93 8.22 -27.23
C TRP A 310 -11.86 9.44 -27.04
N CYS A 311 -11.40 10.66 -27.36
CA CYS A 311 -12.25 11.86 -27.35
C CYS A 311 -12.23 12.69 -28.65
N GLY A 312 -11.50 12.27 -29.69
CA GLY A 312 -11.40 13.06 -30.93
C GLY A 312 -10.87 14.47 -30.65
N GLU A 313 -11.63 15.49 -31.07
CA GLU A 313 -11.35 16.91 -30.83
C GLU A 313 -12.16 17.52 -29.67
N GLN A 314 -12.84 16.68 -28.87
CA GLN A 314 -13.62 17.16 -27.73
C GLN A 314 -12.73 17.96 -26.76
N GLN A 315 -13.22 19.14 -26.40
CA GLN A 315 -12.61 20.02 -25.39
C GLN A 315 -13.36 19.88 -24.07
N PHE A 316 -12.69 20.21 -22.98
CA PHE A 316 -13.23 20.11 -21.61
C PHE A 316 -13.06 21.44 -20.91
N ASP A 317 -14.04 21.81 -20.09
CA ASP A 317 -13.97 23.01 -19.26
C ASP A 317 -12.87 22.88 -18.20
N ARG A 318 -12.68 21.66 -17.67
CA ARG A 318 -11.61 21.34 -16.72
C ARG A 318 -11.01 19.97 -16.99
N ILE A 319 -9.72 19.86 -16.68
CA ILE A 319 -8.98 18.59 -16.74
C ILE A 319 -8.28 18.38 -15.40
N LEU A 320 -8.60 17.26 -14.75
CA LEU A 320 -7.81 16.72 -13.66
C LEU A 320 -6.88 15.65 -14.19
N LEU A 321 -5.57 15.88 -14.09
CA LEU A 321 -4.54 14.90 -14.46
C LEU A 321 -3.89 14.32 -13.20
N ASP A 322 -4.31 13.13 -12.80
CA ASP A 322 -3.65 12.35 -11.74
C ASP A 322 -2.48 11.54 -12.32
N ALA A 323 -1.42 12.25 -12.70
CA ALA A 323 -0.36 11.70 -13.52
C ALA A 323 0.28 10.42 -12.93
N PRO A 324 0.57 9.39 -13.76
CA PRO A 324 1.38 8.25 -13.34
C PRO A 324 2.76 8.73 -12.85
N CYS A 325 3.05 8.50 -11.57
CA CYS A 325 4.23 9.04 -10.91
C CYS A 325 5.07 7.95 -10.21
N SER A 326 6.17 8.36 -9.57
CA SER A 326 7.03 7.48 -8.76
C SER A 326 6.33 6.93 -7.51
N ALA A 327 5.23 7.56 -7.09
CA ALA A 327 4.46 7.27 -5.89
C ALA A 327 5.27 7.38 -4.57
N THR A 328 6.40 8.09 -4.57
CA THR A 328 7.25 8.25 -3.37
C THR A 328 6.53 8.91 -2.19
N GLY A 329 5.50 9.73 -2.45
CA GLY A 329 4.67 10.35 -1.42
C GLY A 329 3.69 9.41 -0.69
N VAL A 330 3.52 8.17 -1.17
CA VAL A 330 2.59 7.19 -0.57
C VAL A 330 3.29 5.93 -0.01
N ILE A 331 4.61 5.99 0.19
CA ILE A 331 5.42 4.87 0.72
C ILE A 331 4.87 4.29 2.03
N ARG A 332 4.33 5.12 2.93
CA ARG A 332 3.72 4.65 4.18
C ARG A 332 2.58 3.65 3.96
N ARG A 333 1.81 3.82 2.88
CA ARG A 333 0.72 2.92 2.46
C ARG A 333 1.23 1.78 1.61
N HIS A 334 2.21 2.04 0.74
CA HIS A 334 2.73 1.09 -0.23
C HIS A 334 4.25 0.93 -0.06
N PRO A 335 4.69 0.15 0.95
CA PRO A 335 6.12 0.00 1.24
C PRO A 335 6.88 -0.76 0.13
N ASP A 336 6.18 -1.48 -0.74
CA ASP A 336 6.75 -2.12 -1.94
C ASP A 336 7.36 -1.11 -2.92
N ILE A 337 6.89 0.13 -2.95
CA ILE A 337 7.45 1.23 -3.76
C ILE A 337 8.96 1.38 -3.56
N LYS A 338 9.45 1.20 -2.32
CA LYS A 338 10.88 1.31 -1.99
C LYS A 338 11.74 0.29 -2.74
N TRP A 339 11.17 -0.83 -3.14
CA TRP A 339 11.90 -1.97 -3.74
C TRP A 339 11.57 -2.16 -5.22
N LEU A 340 10.39 -1.71 -5.65
CA LEU A 340 9.97 -1.75 -7.06
C LEU A 340 10.55 -0.59 -7.87
N ARG A 341 10.77 0.57 -7.24
CA ARG A 341 11.33 1.75 -7.93
C ARG A 341 12.85 1.70 -7.94
N ARG A 342 13.42 2.26 -9.01
CA ARG A 342 14.86 2.34 -9.26
C ARG A 342 15.22 3.78 -9.58
N ASP A 343 16.44 4.17 -9.26
CA ASP A 343 16.94 5.53 -9.49
C ASP A 343 16.98 5.93 -10.97
N ARG A 344 17.02 4.95 -11.87
CA ARG A 344 16.91 5.15 -13.32
C ARG A 344 15.48 4.95 -13.78
N TYR A 345 14.93 5.97 -14.43
CA TYR A 345 13.75 5.84 -15.28
C TYR A 345 14.08 4.83 -16.39
N ARG A 346 13.54 3.60 -16.32
CA ARG A 346 13.46 2.77 -17.52
C ARG A 346 12.27 3.30 -18.33
N GLY A 347 12.55 4.25 -19.20
CA GLY A 347 11.73 4.41 -20.40
C GLY A 347 11.65 3.05 -21.10
N THR A 348 10.48 2.72 -21.59
CA THR A 348 10.13 1.55 -22.43
C THR A 348 11.32 0.85 -23.12
N GLY A 349 11.49 -0.46 -22.87
CA GLY A 349 12.27 -1.36 -23.73
C GLY A 349 13.43 -2.12 -23.06
N ALA A 350 13.53 -3.40 -23.42
CA ALA A 350 14.62 -4.35 -23.18
C ALA A 350 14.68 -5.09 -21.82
N ILE A 351 14.16 -6.32 -21.89
CA ILE A 351 14.61 -7.53 -21.20
C ILE A 351 16.08 -7.84 -21.62
N THR A 352 16.75 -8.65 -20.79
CA THR A 352 18.04 -9.37 -20.94
C THR A 352 19.34 -8.71 -20.45
N GLY A 353 20.00 -9.42 -19.53
CA GLY A 353 21.40 -9.86 -19.69
C GLY A 353 22.46 -9.06 -18.97
N GLY A 354 23.06 -9.66 -17.94
CA GLY A 354 24.22 -9.17 -17.19
C GLY A 354 24.30 -9.84 -15.84
#